data_AF-A0A401QDF7-F1
#
_entry.id   AF-A0A401QDF7-F1
#
_cell.length_a   1.000
_cell.length_b   1.000
_cell.length_c   1.000
_cell.angle_alpha   90.00
_cell.angle_beta   90.00
_cell.angle_gamma   90.00
#
_symmetry.space_group_name_H-M   'P 1'
#
loop_
_entity.id
_entity.type
_entity.pdbx_description
1 polymer ?
#
loop_
_entity_poly.entity_id
_entity_poly.type
_entity_poly.pdbx_seq_one_letter_code
_entity_poly.pdbx_strand_id
1 'polypeptide(L)' 'IPTDEEQATGMEKMIMQAMKTGKDPFNIMKPKEYAGTKDDPHIVPSVTNKRLVGCI' A
#
# COMPACT_ATOMS: atom_id res chain seq x y z
N ILE A 1 -16.94 5.62 25.65
CA ILE A 1 -15.63 5.98 25.06
C ILE A 1 -15.80 5.75 23.56
N PRO A 2 -15.59 6.76 22.70
CA PRO A 2 -15.82 6.63 21.26
C PRO A 2 -14.81 5.64 20.64
N THR A 3 -15.25 4.93 19.60
CA THR A 3 -14.40 3.99 18.85
C THR A 3 -13.72 4.67 17.65
N ASP A 4 -12.67 4.06 17.12
CA ASP A 4 -12.00 4.56 15.91
C ASP A 4 -12.92 4.55 14.69
N GLU A 5 -13.90 3.65 14.64
CA GLU A 5 -14.89 3.63 13.57
C GLU A 5 -15.75 4.90 13.55
N GLU A 6 -16.00 5.47 14.73
CA GLU A 6 -16.84 6.65 14.92
C GLU A 6 -16.04 7.95 14.83
N GLN A 7 -14.81 7.97 15.36
CA GLN A 7 -14.05 9.21 15.55
C GLN A 7 -12.78 9.33 14.68
N ALA A 8 -12.25 8.24 14.11
CA ALA A 8 -11.05 8.34 13.27
C ALA A 8 -11.31 9.27 12.09
N THR A 9 -10.33 10.11 11.78
CA THR A 9 -10.41 11.13 10.73
C THR A 9 -9.11 11.22 9.94
N GLY A 10 -9.10 12.03 8.88
CA GLY A 10 -7.92 12.27 8.05
C GLY A 10 -7.29 10.98 7.50
N MET A 11 -5.95 10.91 7.52
CA MET A 11 -5.20 9.76 7.01
C MET A 11 -5.45 8.48 7.80
N GLU A 12 -5.67 8.58 9.11
CA GLU A 12 -5.97 7.43 9.96
C GLU A 12 -7.23 6.70 9.49
N LYS A 13 -8.30 7.43 9.23
CA LYS A 13 -9.53 6.85 8.67
C LYS A 13 -9.32 6.23 7.28
N MET A 14 -8.54 6.90 6.43
CA MET A 14 -8.25 6.40 5.07
C MET A 14 -7.45 5.10 5.11
N ILE A 15 -6.43 5.01 5.96
CA ILE A 15 -5.65 3.79 6.17
C ILE A 15 -6.55 2.68 6.68
N MET A 16 -7.35 2.95 7.72
CA MET A 16 -8.27 1.96 8.31
C MET A 16 -9.24 1.40 7.26
N GLN A 17 -9.83 2.26 6.43
CA GLN A 17 -10.72 1.83 5.35
C GLN A 17 -10.00 1.04 4.26
N ALA A 18 -8.79 1.48 3.86
CA ALA A 18 -8.00 0.79 2.86
C ALA A 18 -7.63 -0.63 3.31
N MET A 19 -7.18 -0.78 4.56
CA MET A 19 -6.87 -2.08 5.16
C MET A 19 -8.09 -3.01 5.20
N LYS A 20 -9.28 -2.49 5.54
CA LYS A 20 -10.54 -3.28 5.50
C LYS A 20 -10.85 -3.82 4.09
N THR A 21 -10.42 -3.12 3.03
CA THR A 21 -10.58 -3.56 1.64
C THR A 21 -9.39 -4.33 1.06
N GLY A 22 -8.37 -4.63 1.88
CA GLY A 22 -7.15 -5.31 1.45
C GLY A 22 -6.24 -4.48 0.54
N LYS A 23 -6.40 -3.15 0.53
CA LYS A 23 -5.57 -2.23 -0.26
C LYS A 23 -4.54 -1.56 0.63
N ASP A 24 -3.37 -1.29 0.07
CA ASP A 24 -2.28 -0.59 0.76
C ASP A 24 -1.78 0.63 -0.03
N PRO A 25 -2.57 1.72 -0.09
CA PRO A 25 -2.17 2.93 -0.80
C PRO A 25 -1.03 3.69 -0.10
N PHE A 26 -0.77 3.40 1.18
CA PHE A 26 0.21 4.12 2.01
C PHE A 26 1.49 3.30 2.27
N ASN A 27 1.68 2.18 1.58
CA ASN A 27 2.88 1.32 1.63
C ASN A 27 3.25 0.86 3.07
N ILE A 28 2.26 0.47 3.86
CA ILE A 28 2.46 -0.03 5.23
C ILE A 28 2.98 -1.47 5.22
N MET A 29 2.58 -2.26 4.22
CA MET A 29 2.95 -3.67 4.09
C MET A 29 4.09 -3.85 3.09
N LYS A 30 4.83 -4.96 3.24
CA LYS A 30 5.83 -5.35 2.24
C LYS A 30 5.14 -5.69 0.91
N PRO A 31 5.66 -5.19 -0.23
CA PRO A 31 5.14 -5.56 -1.54
C PRO A 31 5.24 -7.06 -1.80
N LYS A 32 4.37 -7.57 -2.67
CA LYS A 32 4.42 -8.95 -3.15
C LYS A 32 5.61 -9.16 -4.08
N GLU A 33 6.32 -10.27 -3.89
CA GLU A 33 7.40 -10.72 -4.78
C GLU A 33 6.85 -11.47 -6.01
N TYR A 34 7.50 -11.29 -7.14
CA TYR A 34 7.22 -11.95 -8.43
C TYR A 34 8.49 -12.65 -8.92
N ALA A 35 8.43 -13.45 -9.99
CA ALA A 35 9.61 -14.17 -10.48
C ALA A 35 10.72 -13.22 -10.97
N GLY A 36 10.37 -11.98 -11.35
CA GLY A 36 11.32 -10.98 -11.84
C GLY A 36 11.85 -11.29 -13.24
N THR A 37 11.22 -12.21 -13.96
CA THR A 37 11.55 -12.49 -15.36
C THR A 37 10.95 -11.41 -16.27
N LYS A 38 11.30 -11.45 -17.56
CA LYS A 38 10.71 -10.55 -18.55
C LYS A 38 9.19 -10.73 -18.67
N ASP A 39 8.72 -11.97 -18.52
CA ASP A 39 7.30 -12.31 -18.65
C ASP A 39 6.52 -12.16 -17.33
N ASP A 40 7.20 -12.18 -16.18
CA ASP A 40 6.61 -11.98 -14.84
C ASP A 40 7.45 -10.98 -14.00
N PRO A 41 7.42 -9.67 -14.35
CA PRO A 41 8.22 -8.66 -13.67
C PRO A 41 7.61 -8.24 -12.33
N HIS A 42 8.44 -7.68 -11.45
CA HIS A 42 7.96 -7.04 -10.22
C HIS A 42 7.12 -5.80 -10.55
N ILE A 43 5.87 -5.77 -10.05
CA ILE A 43 4.98 -4.63 -10.23
C ILE A 43 5.22 -3.61 -9.11
N VAL A 44 5.67 -2.41 -9.48
CA VAL A 44 6.00 -1.32 -8.55
C VAL A 44 5.04 -0.14 -8.80
N PRO A 45 3.97 0.02 -8.00
CA PRO A 45 3.06 1.15 -8.13
C PRO A 45 3.75 2.48 -7.82
N SER A 46 3.40 3.55 -8.53
CA SER A 46 3.93 4.89 -8.29
C SER A 46 2.85 5.92 -8.56
N VAL A 47 2.80 6.98 -7.74
CA VAL A 47 1.93 8.14 -7.97
C VAL A 47 2.51 9.10 -9.02
N THR A 48 3.78 8.92 -9.41
CA THR A 48 4.47 9.70 -10.45
C THR A 48 5.15 8.79 -11.49
N ASN A 49 5.82 9.38 -12.47
CA ASN A 49 6.48 8.66 -13.56
C ASN A 49 7.74 7.85 -13.16
N LYS A 50 8.27 8.02 -11.94
CA LYS A 50 9.46 7.28 -11.47
C LYS A 50 9.41 7.02 -9.96
N ARG A 51 9.96 5.88 -9.52
CA ARG A 51 10.06 5.48 -8.11
C ARG A 51 11.41 4.83 -7.84
N LEU A 52 12.00 5.12 -6.68
CA LEU A 52 13.21 4.44 -6.22
C LEU A 52 12.87 3.02 -5.78
N VAL A 53 13.69 2.05 -6.19
CA VAL A 53 13.56 0.64 -5.85
C VAL A 53 14.82 0.20 -5.10
N GLY A 54 14.63 -0.45 -3.95
CA GLY A 54 15.70 -1.15 -3.24
C GLY A 54 15.64 -2.63 -3.57
N CYS A 55 16.72 -3.17 -4.14
CA CYS A 55 16.93 -4.61 -4.25
C CYS A 55 17.79 -5.05 -3.07
N ILE A 56 17.41 -6.15 -2.43
CA ILE A 56 18.20 -6.82 -1.39
C ILE A 56 19.23 -7.71 -2.06
#